data_AF-A0A7J7KXZ0-F1
#
_entry.id   AF-A0A7J7KXZ0-F1
#
_cell.length_a   1.000
_cell.length_b   1.000
_cell.length_c   1.000
_cell.angle_alpha   90.00
_cell.angle_beta   90.00
_cell.angle_gamma   90.00
#
_symmetry.space_group_name_H-M   'P 1'
#
loop_
_entity.id
_entity.type
_entity.pdbx_description
1 polymer ?
#
loop_
_entity_poly.entity_id
_entity_poly.type
_entity_poly.pdbx_seq_one_letter_code
_entity_poly.pdbx_strand_id
1 'polypeptide(L)'
;MLSIWITSDSMATIQEFLNGDINLSFKDGWIQLRRCFTSLQIYHVRREINFSTDEFGKHACALIAGSVKIYIGKADSISNIEKPFRTCYRL
;
A
#
# COMPACT_ATOMS: atom_id res chain seq x y z
N MET A 1 -0.98 -20.87 3.43
CA MET A 1 -1.63 -19.73 4.08
C MET A 1 -0.53 -18.71 4.39
N LEU A 2 -0.67 -17.46 3.94
CA LEU A 2 0.43 -16.49 3.86
C LEU A 2 0.48 -15.57 5.09
N SER A 3 1.69 -15.24 5.53
CA SER A 3 1.96 -14.22 6.54
C SER A 3 2.50 -12.99 5.84
N ILE A 4 1.88 -11.82 6.05
CA ILE A 4 2.25 -10.58 5.36
C ILE A 4 2.56 -9.46 6.33
N TRP A 5 3.54 -8.64 5.96
CA TRP A 5 3.91 -7.42 6.67
C TRP A 5 3.60 -6.22 5.77
N ILE A 6 2.78 -5.30 6.29
CA ILE A 6 2.41 -4.05 5.62
C ILE A 6 3.12 -2.90 6.33
N THR A 7 3.66 -1.97 5.57
CA THR A 7 4.23 -0.72 6.08
C THR A 7 3.37 0.45 5.62
N SER A 8 3.04 1.37 6.53
CA SER A 8 2.29 2.58 6.23
C SER A 8 2.92 3.77 6.95
N ASP A 9 2.98 4.92 6.28
CA ASP A 9 3.38 6.19 6.90
C ASP A 9 2.20 6.95 7.52
N SER A 10 0.97 6.53 7.22
CA SER A 10 -0.25 7.04 7.86
C SER A 10 -0.51 6.33 9.19
N MET A 11 -0.13 6.96 10.30
CA MET A 11 -0.47 6.48 11.64
C MET A 11 -1.99 6.44 11.86
N ALA A 12 -2.73 7.38 11.28
CA ALA A 12 -4.20 7.39 11.35
C ALA A 12 -4.80 6.11 10.76
N THR A 13 -4.34 5.70 9.57
CA THR A 13 -4.81 4.46 8.92
C THR A 13 -4.43 3.21 9.71
N ILE A 14 -3.26 3.21 10.37
CA ILE A 14 -2.86 2.10 11.25
C ILE A 14 -3.78 2.02 12.47
N GLN A 15 -4.08 3.16 13.09
CA GLN A 15 -4.98 3.24 14.24
C GLN A 15 -6.40 2.78 13.88
N GLU A 16 -6.95 3.26 12.77
CA GLU A 16 -8.25 2.78 12.24
C GLU A 16 -8.25 1.26 12.04
N PHE A 17 -7.15 0.71 11.50
CA PHE A 17 -7.02 -0.73 11.33
C PHE A 17 -6.98 -1.49 12.65
N LEU A 18 -6.20 -1.02 13.62
CA LEU A 18 -6.03 -1.67 14.93
C LEU A 18 -7.32 -1.60 15.75
N ASN A 19 -8.04 -0.48 15.67
CA ASN A 19 -9.29 -0.26 16.40
C ASN A 19 -10.49 -0.93 15.72
N GLY A 20 -10.34 -1.39 14.47
CA GLY A 20 -11.44 -1.95 13.68
C GLY A 20 -12.40 -0.90 13.10
N ASP A 21 -12.06 0.38 13.23
CA ASP A 21 -12.79 1.55 12.73
C ASP A 21 -12.49 1.81 11.25
N ILE A 22 -12.43 0.75 10.45
CA ILE A 22 -12.13 0.88 9.05
C ILE A 22 -13.31 1.56 8.34
N ASN A 23 -13.02 2.62 7.60
CA ASN A 23 -14.01 3.31 6.78
C ASN A 23 -14.82 2.30 5.94
N LEU A 24 -16.15 2.41 6.02
CA LEU A 24 -17.11 1.50 5.41
C LEU A 24 -16.84 1.27 3.92
N SER A 25 -16.36 2.29 3.21
CA SER A 25 -16.03 2.23 1.78
C SER A 25 -14.96 1.19 1.44
N PHE A 26 -14.13 0.80 2.40
CA PHE A 26 -13.05 -0.19 2.20
C PHE A 26 -13.31 -1.50 2.94
N LYS A 27 -14.37 -1.58 3.76
CA LYS A 27 -14.60 -2.68 4.70
C LYS A 27 -14.67 -4.05 4.02
N ASP A 28 -15.35 -4.16 2.89
CA ASP A 28 -15.50 -5.43 2.17
C ASP A 28 -14.17 -5.93 1.59
N GLY A 29 -13.39 -5.02 0.99
CA GLY A 29 -12.04 -5.32 0.52
C GLY A 29 -11.15 -5.82 1.66
N TRP A 30 -11.25 -5.20 2.83
CA TRP A 30 -10.50 -5.62 4.02
C TRP A 30 -10.91 -6.97 4.58
N ILE A 31 -12.21 -7.29 4.60
CA ILE A 31 -12.70 -8.59 5.03
C ILE A 31 -12.17 -9.69 4.12
N GLN A 32 -12.19 -9.47 2.80
CA GLN A 32 -11.61 -10.40 1.83
C GLN A 32 -10.10 -10.56 2.07
N LEU A 33 -9.39 -9.46 2.27
CA LEU A 33 -7.96 -9.46 2.50
C LEU A 33 -7.60 -10.26 3.76
N ARG A 34 -8.29 -10.05 4.89
CA ARG A 34 -8.07 -10.83 6.12
C ARG A 34 -8.32 -12.33 5.94
N ARG A 35 -9.26 -12.74 5.08
CA ARG A 35 -9.51 -14.16 4.79
C ARG A 35 -8.37 -14.83 4.03
N CYS A 36 -7.56 -14.06 3.30
CA CYS A 36 -6.45 -14.57 2.51
C CYS A 36 -5.18 -14.85 3.32
N PHE A 37 -5.04 -14.28 4.53
CA PHE A 37 -3.79 -14.31 5.30
C PHE A 37 -3.96 -14.91 6.69
N THR A 38 -2.98 -15.70 7.12
CA THR A 38 -2.91 -16.28 8.48
C THR A 38 -2.52 -15.24 9.51
N SER A 39 -1.61 -14.35 9.10
CA SER A 39 -1.13 -13.28 9.95
C SER A 39 -0.86 -12.03 9.12
N LEU A 40 -1.26 -10.90 9.69
CA LEU A 40 -1.08 -9.58 9.12
C LEU A 40 -0.46 -8.70 10.21
N GLN A 41 0.76 -8.24 9.97
CA GLN A 41 1.45 -7.27 10.82
C GLN A 41 1.54 -5.95 10.10
N ILE A 42 1.22 -4.85 10.78
CA ILE A 42 1.28 -3.50 10.21
C ILE A 42 2.27 -2.67 11.02
N TYR A 43 3.23 -2.06 10.32
CA TYR A 43 4.25 -1.21 10.93
C TYR A 43 4.13 0.22 10.44
N HIS A 44 4.28 1.16 11.37
CA HIS A 44 4.47 2.56 11.02
C HIS A 44 5.88 2.77 10.50
N VAL A 45 6.00 3.46 9.36
CA VAL A 45 7.28 3.89 8.79
C VAL A 45 7.25 5.40 8.59
N ARG A 46 8.42 6.03 8.54
CA ARG A 46 8.47 7.45 8.17
C ARG A 46 8.19 7.63 6.68
N ARG A 47 7.65 8.79 6.31
CA ARG A 47 7.25 9.10 4.92
C ARG A 47 8.41 8.99 3.93
N GLU A 48 9.62 9.32 4.36
CA GLU A 48 10.85 9.24 3.57
C GLU A 48 11.19 7.79 3.19
N ILE A 49 10.80 6.82 4.02
CA ILE A 49 10.98 5.38 3.74
C ILE A 49 9.86 4.87 2.82
N ASN A 50 8.70 5.54 2.79
CA ASN A 50 7.54 5.18 1.96
C ASN A 50 7.48 5.96 0.63
N PHE A 51 8.56 6.62 0.23
CA PHE A 51 8.61 7.52 -0.93
C PHE A 51 8.11 6.86 -2.23
N SER A 52 8.65 5.69 -2.60
CA SER A 52 8.17 4.94 -3.77
C SER A 52 6.67 4.63 -3.75
N THR A 53 6.06 4.40 -2.59
CA THR A 53 4.61 4.19 -2.47
C THR A 53 3.84 5.49 -2.69
N ASP A 54 4.32 6.62 -2.14
CA ASP A 54 3.70 7.95 -2.32
C ASP A 54 3.75 8.40 -3.80
N GLU A 55 4.93 8.31 -4.42
CA GLU A 55 5.10 8.62 -5.85
C GLU A 55 4.23 7.72 -6.73
N PHE A 56 4.19 6.42 -6.43
CA PHE A 56 3.31 5.49 -7.11
C PHE A 56 1.84 5.90 -6.97
N GLY A 57 1.40 6.27 -5.77
CA GLY A 57 0.04 6.75 -5.52
C GLY A 57 -0.32 7.99 -6.34
N LYS A 58 0.59 8.97 -6.42
CA LYS A 58 0.39 10.18 -7.26
C LYS A 58 0.23 9.83 -8.73
N HIS A 59 1.09 8.96 -9.25
CA HIS A 59 1.00 8.51 -10.64
C HIS A 59 -0.25 7.67 -10.91
N ALA A 60 -0.64 6.80 -9.98
CA ALA A 60 -1.86 6.02 -10.05
C ALA A 60 -3.11 6.90 -10.08
N CYS A 61 -3.14 7.97 -9.28
CA CYS A 61 -4.23 8.94 -9.25
C CYS A 61 -4.39 9.68 -10.59
N ALA A 62 -3.33 9.81 -11.39
CA ALA A 62 -3.37 10.41 -12.72
C ALA A 62 -3.79 9.44 -13.85
N LEU A 63 -3.91 8.13 -13.56
CA LEU A 63 -4.33 7.15 -14.56
C LEU A 63 -5.84 7.23 -14.84
N ILE A 64 -6.20 6.97 -16.10
CA ILE A 64 -7.59 6.82 -16.52
C ILE A 64 -8.15 5.52 -15.92
N ALA A 65 -9.41 5.54 -15.48
CA ALA A 65 -10.07 4.33 -14.97
C ALA A 65 -10.01 3.18 -16.00
N GLY A 66 -9.70 1.97 -15.54
CA GLY A 66 -9.51 0.80 -16.40
C GLY A 66 -8.12 0.68 -17.06
N SER A 67 -7.21 1.63 -16.84
CA SER A 67 -5.84 1.54 -17.35
C SER A 67 -4.88 0.86 -16.36
N VAL A 68 -3.91 0.11 -16.90
CA VAL A 68 -2.86 -0.57 -16.14
C VAL A 68 -1.51 0.03 -16.54
N LYS A 69 -0.71 0.42 -15.54
CA LYS A 69 0.66 0.88 -15.77
C LYS A 69 1.60 0.25 -14.75
N ILE A 70 2.70 -0.32 -15.25
CA ILE A 70 3.77 -0.86 -14.42
C ILE A 70 4.69 0.31 -14.08
N TYR A 71 4.86 0.60 -12.79
CA TYR A 71 5.75 1.67 -12.35
C TYR A 71 7.07 1.06 -11.91
N ILE A 72 8.14 1.43 -12.62
CA ILE A 72 9.51 1.14 -12.22
C ILE A 72 9.92 2.29 -11.29
N GLY A 73 9.37 2.27 -10.08
CA GLY A 73 9.52 3.35 -9.10
C GLY A 73 10.85 3.31 -8.38
N LYS A 74 11.94 3.58 -9.09
CA LYS A 74 13.23 3.85 -8.48
C LYS A 74 13.91 5.01 -9.21
N ALA A 75 14.20 6.09 -8.48
CA ALA A 75 15.19 7.06 -8.95
C ALA A 75 16.58 6.43 -8.78
N ASP A 76 17.46 6.55 -9.77
CA ASP A 76 18.78 5.89 -9.80
C ASP A 76 19.65 6.24 -8.58
N SER A 77 19.36 7.35 -7.90
CA SER A 77 20.05 7.87 -6.72
C SER A 77 19.61 7.27 -5.37
N ILE A 78 18.53 6.50 -5.30
CA ILE A 78 18.00 5.94 -4.04
C ILE A 78 18.53 4.50 -3.83
N SER A 79 19.03 4.20 -2.63
CA SER A 79 19.66 2.91 -2.29
C SER A 79 18.67 1.72 -2.32
N ASN A 80 19.19 0.48 -2.24
CA ASN A 80 18.45 -0.81 -2.32
C ASN A 80 17.38 -1.05 -1.22
N ILE A 81 16.98 -0.02 -0.48
CA ILE A 81 15.98 -0.09 0.59
C ILE A 81 14.54 -0.03 0.03
N GLU A 82 14.35 0.50 -1.17
CA GLU A 82 13.03 0.52 -1.82
C GLU A 82 12.67 -0.84 -2.43
N LYS A 83 11.37 -1.18 -2.43
CA LYS A 83 10.83 -2.36 -3.11
C LYS A 83 10.49 -2.01 -4.57
N PRO A 84 11.35 -2.30 -5.56
CA PRO A 84 11.02 -2.07 -6.97
C PRO A 84 9.89 -3.00 -7.43
N PHE A 85 9.25 -2.62 -8.55
CA PHE A 85 8.19 -3.36 -9.26
C PHE A 85 6.81 -3.33 -8.59
N ARG A 86 6.04 -2.26 -8.83
CA ARG A 86 4.62 -2.21 -8.45
C ARG A 86 3.72 -2.07 -9.67
N THR A 87 2.73 -2.95 -9.75
CA THR A 87 1.69 -2.91 -10.79
C THR A 87 0.49 -2.12 -10.27
N CYS A 88 0.08 -1.08 -10.99
CA CYS A 88 -1.10 -0.29 -10.64
C CYS A 88 -2.33 -0.79 -11.40
N TYR A 89 -3.39 -1.09 -10.67
CA TYR A 89 -4.72 -1.31 -11.20
C TYR A 89 -5.62 -0.17 -10.73
N ARG A 90 -6.12 0.64 -11.66
CA ARG A 90 -7.20 1.59 -11.35
C ARG A 90 -8.52 0.96 -11.78
N LEU A 91 -9.26 0.46 -10.79
CA LEU A 91 -10.64 0.01 -10.96
C LEU A 91 -11.55 1.21 -11.29
#